data_AF-A0A937BPY5-F1
#
_entry.id   AF-A0A937BPY5-F1
#
_cell.length_a   1.000
_cell.length_b   1.000
_cell.length_c   1.000
_cell.angle_alpha   90.00
_cell.angle_beta   90.00
_cell.angle_gamma   90.00
#
_symmetry.space_group_name_H-M   'P 1'
#
loop_
_entity.id
_entity.type
_entity.pdbx_description
1 polymer ?
#
loop_
_entity_poly.entity_id
_entity_poly.type
_entity_poly.pdbx_seq_one_letter_code
_entity_poly.pdbx_strand_id
1 'polypeptide(L)'
;MKNVPFSNCFSPVVSQLENNSSQWLGRLPSSPGEIMVGQTFYTPSSGKVGSINVYSEMIQNNGHVTITVHQFDELLHQWGPILGTAVLDVKKQSHPDWLQFEIPEVKLEKNTCYGFRLKSDDALVAVSEVAWGNNNKGLKGEEWSAKNNEADGHYYNFFSLVFQVGLRA
;
A
#
# COMPACT_ATOMS: atom_id res chain seq x y z
N MET A 1 24.51 -28.24 13.49
CA MET A 1 24.25 -26.96 12.80
C MET A 1 23.12 -27.22 11.82
N LYS A 2 21.95 -26.58 12.03
CA LYS A 2 20.83 -26.71 11.09
C LYS A 2 21.08 -25.76 9.94
N ASN A 3 21.21 -26.30 8.72
CA ASN A 3 21.23 -25.50 7.49
C ASN A 3 19.89 -24.77 7.39
N VAL A 4 19.93 -23.44 7.51
CA VAL A 4 18.80 -22.58 7.15
C VAL A 4 18.90 -22.38 5.63
N PRO A 5 17.93 -22.85 4.82
CA PRO A 5 18.00 -22.72 3.38
C PRO A 5 17.77 -21.25 2.96
N PHE A 6 18.46 -20.87 1.89
CA PHE A 6 18.44 -19.60 1.15
C PHE A 6 17.48 -18.50 1.65
N SER A 7 18.10 -17.40 2.07
CA SER A 7 17.50 -16.09 2.30
C SER A 7 16.39 -15.76 1.29
N ASN A 8 15.17 -15.56 1.80
CA ASN A 8 14.05 -14.90 1.12
C ASN A 8 14.40 -13.42 0.83
N CYS A 9 15.45 -13.15 0.06
CA CYS A 9 15.92 -11.80 -0.19
C CYS A 9 15.01 -11.13 -1.22
N PHE A 10 14.07 -10.32 -0.75
CA PHE A 10 13.29 -9.42 -1.58
C PHE A 10 14.16 -8.23 -1.96
N SER A 11 14.14 -7.84 -3.23
CA SER A 11 14.76 -6.58 -3.66
C SER A 11 13.68 -5.52 -3.83
N PRO A 12 13.79 -4.35 -3.17
CA PRO A 12 12.84 -3.25 -3.40
C PRO A 12 12.98 -2.79 -4.85
N VAL A 13 11.87 -2.80 -5.59
CA VAL A 13 11.83 -2.38 -7.00
C VAL A 13 11.11 -1.05 -7.19
N VAL A 14 10.24 -0.69 -6.26
CA VAL A 14 9.53 0.59 -6.22
C VAL A 14 9.51 1.06 -4.78
N SER A 15 9.83 2.31 -4.52
CA SER A 15 9.82 2.87 -3.18
C SER A 15 9.55 4.36 -3.16
N GLN A 16 8.59 4.78 -2.32
CA GLN A 16 8.42 6.15 -1.85
C GLN A 16 8.82 6.17 -0.38
N LEU A 17 9.85 6.96 -0.03
CA LEU A 17 10.39 7.03 1.33
C LEU A 17 10.28 8.42 1.96
N GLU A 18 9.95 9.45 1.18
CA GLU A 18 9.69 10.78 1.70
C GLU A 18 8.35 10.79 2.45
N ASN A 19 8.30 11.48 3.59
CA ASN A 19 7.10 11.63 4.41
C ASN A 19 6.99 13.10 4.85
N ASN A 20 5.83 13.72 4.63
CA ASN A 20 5.51 15.03 5.22
C ASN A 20 4.03 15.17 5.62
N SER A 21 3.24 14.11 5.52
CA SER A 21 1.80 14.11 5.80
C SER A 21 1.31 12.71 6.18
N SER A 22 0.05 12.60 6.53
CA SER A 22 -0.58 11.32 6.84
C SER A 22 -2.07 11.35 6.60
N GLN A 23 -2.61 10.17 6.30
CA GLN A 23 -4.05 9.93 6.17
C GLN A 23 -4.48 8.77 7.06
N TRP A 24 -5.76 8.82 7.44
CA TRP A 24 -6.36 7.78 8.24
C TRP A 24 -6.86 6.62 7.39
N LEU A 25 -6.52 5.40 7.79
CA LEU A 25 -7.08 4.14 7.33
C LEU A 25 -7.99 3.57 8.43
N GLY A 26 -9.17 3.11 8.05
CA GLY A 26 -10.15 2.48 8.93
C GLY A 26 -11.29 3.41 9.36
N ARG A 27 -12.00 3.04 10.43
CA ARG A 27 -13.18 3.78 10.91
C ARG A 27 -12.79 4.81 11.98
N LEU A 28 -13.03 6.09 11.70
CA LEU A 28 -12.90 7.15 12.70
C LEU A 28 -14.08 7.10 13.68
N PRO A 29 -13.87 7.29 15.00
CA PRO A 29 -14.97 7.31 15.98
C PRO A 29 -16.05 8.38 15.70
N SER A 30 -15.66 9.47 15.05
CA SER A 30 -16.52 10.61 14.73
C SER A 30 -17.18 10.54 13.35
N SER A 31 -16.88 9.52 12.54
CA SER A 31 -17.40 9.37 11.18
C SER A 31 -18.05 8.00 11.02
N PRO A 32 -19.25 7.91 10.43
CA PRO A 32 -19.89 6.62 10.19
C PRO A 32 -19.15 5.78 9.14
N GLY A 33 -18.26 6.41 8.36
CA GLY A 33 -17.61 5.76 7.23
C GLY A 33 -16.24 5.18 7.50
N GLU A 34 -15.99 4.03 6.87
CA GLU A 34 -14.66 3.43 6.77
C GLU A 34 -13.86 4.13 5.68
N ILE A 35 -12.62 4.53 6.00
CA ILE A 35 -11.68 5.09 5.05
C ILE A 35 -10.78 3.97 4.56
N MET A 36 -10.70 3.79 3.25
CA MET A 36 -9.72 2.95 2.58
C MET A 36 -8.70 3.83 1.89
N VAL A 37 -7.46 3.36 1.82
CA VAL A 37 -6.36 4.06 1.15
C VAL A 37 -5.63 3.11 0.23
N GLY A 38 -4.86 3.61 -0.71
CA GLY A 38 -4.15 2.79 -1.68
C GLY A 38 -3.20 3.61 -2.53
N GLN A 39 -2.48 2.91 -3.39
CA GLN A 39 -1.48 3.51 -4.24
C GLN A 39 -1.37 2.70 -5.53
N THR A 40 -1.38 3.38 -6.67
CA THR A 40 -1.00 2.81 -7.95
C THR A 40 0.49 3.04 -8.21
N PHE A 41 1.13 2.15 -8.95
CA PHE A 41 2.56 2.22 -9.25
C PHE A 41 2.90 1.43 -10.52
N TYR A 42 3.99 1.84 -11.15
CA TYR A 42 4.61 1.12 -12.26
C TYR A 42 5.76 0.24 -11.79
N THR A 43 5.84 -0.96 -12.34
CA THR A 43 6.92 -1.91 -12.05
C THR A 43 8.07 -1.74 -13.05
N PRO A 44 9.31 -1.49 -12.61
CA PRO A 44 10.43 -1.35 -13.54
C PRO A 44 10.95 -2.69 -14.08
N SER A 45 10.53 -3.80 -13.49
CA SER A 45 10.92 -5.16 -13.86
C SER A 45 9.77 -6.15 -13.64
N SER A 46 9.81 -7.28 -14.36
CA SER A 46 8.93 -8.41 -14.08
C SER A 46 9.47 -9.22 -12.90
N GLY A 47 8.59 -9.88 -12.17
CA GLY A 47 8.96 -10.74 -11.04
C GLY A 47 7.75 -11.11 -10.18
N LYS A 48 7.99 -11.88 -9.11
CA LYS A 48 6.94 -12.20 -8.14
C LYS A 48 6.96 -11.18 -6.99
N VAL A 49 5.82 -10.58 -6.67
CA VAL A 49 5.66 -9.80 -5.44
C VAL A 49 5.96 -10.70 -4.28
N GLY A 50 6.80 -10.18 -3.42
CA GLY A 50 7.21 -10.82 -2.22
C GLY A 50 6.67 -10.15 -0.98
N SER A 51 6.82 -8.83 -0.94
CA SER A 51 6.19 -8.00 0.06
C SER A 51 5.76 -6.65 -0.50
N ILE A 52 4.75 -6.08 0.13
CA ILE A 52 4.48 -4.65 0.06
C ILE A 52 4.58 -4.12 1.48
N ASN A 53 5.43 -3.12 1.68
CA ASN A 53 5.62 -2.48 2.96
C ASN A 53 4.97 -1.11 2.90
N VAL A 54 4.21 -0.75 3.93
CA VAL A 54 3.56 0.56 4.06
C VAL A 54 3.97 1.19 5.38
N TYR A 55 4.38 2.45 5.35
CA TYR A 55 4.81 3.14 6.55
C TYR A 55 3.61 3.69 7.32
N SER A 56 3.55 3.39 8.61
CA SER A 56 2.54 3.87 9.53
C SER A 56 3.20 4.83 10.52
N GLU A 57 2.57 5.96 10.81
CA GLU A 57 3.00 6.85 11.89
C GLU A 57 2.54 6.37 13.27
N MET A 58 1.33 5.81 13.32
CA MET A 58 0.73 5.29 14.56
C MET A 58 -0.46 4.37 14.28
N ILE A 59 -0.74 3.50 15.25
CA ILE A 59 -1.92 2.63 15.28
C ILE A 59 -2.68 2.92 16.57
N GLN A 60 -3.92 3.38 16.47
CA GLN A 60 -4.72 3.82 17.62
C GLN A 60 -5.29 2.65 18.43
N ASN A 61 -5.59 1.53 17.77
CA ASN A 61 -6.13 0.33 18.37
C ASN A 61 -5.73 -0.92 17.60
N ASN A 62 -5.70 -2.06 18.31
CA ASN A 62 -5.43 -3.35 17.69
C ASN A 62 -6.51 -3.69 16.67
N GLY A 63 -6.14 -4.50 15.68
CA GLY A 63 -7.06 -5.02 14.66
C GLY A 63 -6.29 -5.64 13.51
N HIS A 64 -6.91 -5.67 12.35
CA HIS A 64 -6.39 -6.30 11.15
C HIS A 64 -6.37 -5.29 10.00
N VAL A 65 -5.26 -5.22 9.29
CA VAL A 65 -5.18 -4.50 8.02
C VAL A 65 -5.12 -5.53 6.90
N THR A 66 -6.04 -5.42 5.96
CA THR A 66 -6.03 -6.22 4.73
C THR A 66 -5.44 -5.40 3.60
N ILE A 67 -4.53 -5.99 2.84
CA ILE A 67 -4.04 -5.45 1.58
C ILE A 67 -4.52 -6.31 0.41
N THR A 68 -5.00 -5.68 -0.65
CA THR A 68 -5.28 -6.34 -1.93
C THR A 68 -4.42 -5.74 -3.03
N VAL A 69 -3.84 -6.57 -3.89
CA VAL A 69 -3.05 -6.15 -5.05
C VAL A 69 -3.86 -6.35 -6.30
N HIS A 70 -3.83 -5.39 -7.21
CA HIS A 70 -4.63 -5.36 -8.43
C HIS A 70 -3.77 -4.96 -9.63
N GLN A 71 -4.14 -5.44 -10.81
CA GLN A 71 -3.80 -4.72 -12.03
C GLN A 71 -4.63 -3.42 -12.08
N PHE A 72 -4.06 -2.35 -12.63
CA PHE A 72 -4.75 -1.07 -12.73
C PHE A 72 -4.72 -0.53 -14.16
N ASP A 73 -5.88 -0.10 -14.66
CA ASP A 73 -6.00 0.59 -15.94
C ASP A 73 -5.92 2.10 -15.72
N GLU A 74 -4.76 2.70 -16.01
CA GLU A 74 -4.50 4.14 -15.90
C GLU A 74 -5.36 4.97 -16.88
N LEU A 75 -5.77 4.40 -18.02
CA LEU A 75 -6.56 5.16 -19.00
C LEU A 75 -8.02 5.26 -18.59
N LEU A 76 -8.53 4.22 -17.95
CA LEU A 76 -9.92 4.14 -17.51
C LEU A 76 -10.11 4.50 -16.02
N HIS A 77 -9.02 4.65 -15.26
CA HIS A 77 -9.01 4.75 -13.79
C HIS A 77 -9.80 3.59 -13.14
N GLN A 78 -9.54 2.37 -13.62
CA GLN A 78 -10.26 1.18 -13.20
C GLN A 78 -9.36 0.16 -12.55
N TRP A 79 -9.82 -0.34 -11.41
CA TRP A 79 -9.18 -1.45 -10.71
C TRP A 79 -9.59 -2.76 -11.38
N GLY A 80 -8.59 -3.53 -11.81
CA GLY A 80 -8.77 -4.88 -12.29
C GLY A 80 -9.07 -5.88 -11.17
N PRO A 81 -9.12 -7.19 -11.50
CA PRO A 81 -9.33 -8.23 -10.50
C PRO A 81 -8.23 -8.21 -9.44
N ILE A 82 -8.56 -8.71 -8.24
CA ILE A 82 -7.59 -8.96 -7.18
C ILE A 82 -6.61 -10.03 -7.67
N LEU A 83 -5.33 -9.69 -7.70
CA LEU A 83 -4.23 -10.60 -8.03
C LEU A 83 -3.73 -11.34 -6.78
N GLY A 84 -3.76 -10.68 -5.62
CA GLY A 84 -3.36 -11.26 -4.35
C GLY A 84 -3.86 -10.48 -3.15
N THR A 85 -3.84 -11.13 -1.99
CA THR A 85 -4.33 -10.57 -0.73
C THR A 85 -3.42 -11.01 0.41
N ALA A 86 -3.22 -10.13 1.38
CA ALA A 86 -2.60 -10.47 2.64
C ALA A 86 -3.31 -9.74 3.78
N VAL A 87 -3.20 -10.29 4.99
CA VAL A 87 -3.75 -9.70 6.22
C VAL A 87 -2.63 -9.60 7.22
N LEU A 88 -2.54 -8.46 7.90
CA LEU A 88 -1.57 -8.19 8.96
C LEU A 88 -2.30 -7.84 10.25
N ASP A 89 -1.99 -8.57 11.31
CA ASP A 89 -2.41 -8.22 12.67
C ASP A 89 -1.60 -7.00 13.14
N VAL A 90 -2.29 -5.91 13.46
CA VAL A 90 -1.68 -4.68 13.94
C VAL A 90 -1.96 -4.48 15.42
N LYS A 91 -0.99 -3.94 16.14
CA LYS A 91 -1.11 -3.61 17.56
C LYS A 91 -1.03 -2.11 17.75
N LYS A 92 -1.77 -1.61 18.72
CA LYS A 92 -1.71 -0.21 19.15
C LYS A 92 -0.25 0.17 19.39
N GLN A 93 0.19 1.21 18.70
CA GLN A 93 1.53 1.77 18.84
C GLN A 93 1.49 3.27 18.57
N SER A 94 2.35 4.00 19.27
CA SER A 94 2.46 5.46 19.16
C SER A 94 3.77 5.90 18.53
N HIS A 95 4.48 4.99 17.86
CA HIS A 95 5.69 5.28 17.12
C HIS A 95 5.54 4.81 15.67
N PRO A 96 6.28 5.43 14.74
CA PRO A 96 6.27 4.98 13.37
C PRO A 96 6.86 3.57 13.20
N ASP A 97 6.36 2.81 12.23
CA ASP A 97 6.91 1.51 11.85
C ASP A 97 6.50 1.11 10.42
N TRP A 98 7.22 0.15 9.84
CA TRP A 98 6.89 -0.47 8.57
C TRP A 98 5.91 -1.63 8.76
N LEU A 99 4.72 -1.51 8.18
CA LEU A 99 3.76 -2.59 8.06
C LEU A 99 4.13 -3.45 6.84
N GLN A 100 4.75 -4.60 7.09
CA GLN A 100 5.16 -5.53 6.04
C GLN A 100 4.06 -6.56 5.75
N PHE A 101 3.53 -6.52 4.53
CA PHE A 101 2.57 -7.51 4.05
C PHE A 101 3.26 -8.51 3.14
N GLU A 102 3.24 -9.79 3.50
CA GLU A 102 3.75 -10.86 2.63
C GLU A 102 2.68 -11.26 1.61
N ILE A 103 2.93 -10.98 0.33
CA ILE A 103 1.96 -11.23 -0.74
C ILE A 103 2.28 -12.56 -1.41
N PRO A 104 1.37 -13.56 -1.43
CA PRO A 104 1.65 -14.85 -2.01
C PRO A 104 1.69 -14.80 -3.55
N GLU A 105 2.89 -14.96 -4.11
CA GLU A 105 3.20 -15.35 -5.50
C GLU A 105 2.55 -14.53 -6.64
N VAL A 106 2.15 -13.28 -6.41
CA VAL A 106 1.60 -12.41 -7.46
C VAL A 106 2.69 -12.08 -8.47
N LYS A 107 2.50 -12.44 -9.75
CA LYS A 107 3.43 -12.05 -10.81
C LYS A 107 3.10 -10.65 -11.31
N LEU A 108 4.11 -9.78 -11.34
CA LEU A 108 4.03 -8.48 -11.99
C LEU A 108 4.87 -8.49 -13.26
N GLU A 109 4.39 -7.79 -14.28
CA GLU A 109 5.08 -7.60 -15.55
C GLU A 109 5.70 -6.21 -15.62
N LYS A 110 6.89 -6.11 -16.20
CA LYS A 110 7.60 -4.85 -16.41
C LYS A 110 6.73 -3.82 -17.14
N ASN A 111 6.85 -2.56 -16.74
CA ASN A 111 6.18 -1.39 -17.30
C ASN A 111 4.64 -1.46 -17.27
N THR A 112 4.07 -2.31 -16.42
CA THR A 112 2.61 -2.41 -16.22
C THR A 112 2.20 -1.65 -14.97
N CYS A 113 1.02 -1.02 -15.00
CA CYS A 113 0.46 -0.35 -13.84
C CYS A 113 -0.28 -1.35 -12.95
N TYR A 114 0.06 -1.32 -11.67
CA TYR A 114 -0.60 -2.07 -10.63
C TYR A 114 -1.02 -1.11 -9.53
N GLY A 115 -1.79 -1.59 -8.59
CA GLY A 115 -2.00 -0.86 -7.35
C GLY A 115 -2.27 -1.80 -6.20
N PHE A 116 -2.17 -1.27 -5.00
CA PHE A 116 -2.65 -1.93 -3.81
C PHE A 116 -3.68 -1.06 -3.08
N ARG A 117 -4.61 -1.72 -2.40
CA ARG A 117 -5.61 -1.10 -1.53
C ARG A 117 -5.45 -1.66 -0.13
N LEU A 118 -5.56 -0.78 0.87
CA LEU A 118 -5.58 -1.08 2.29
C LEU A 118 -6.98 -0.85 2.83
N LYS A 119 -7.42 -1.79 3.65
CA LYS A 119 -8.70 -1.73 4.35
C LYS A 119 -8.52 -2.22 5.80
N SER A 120 -9.26 -1.63 6.73
CA SER A 120 -9.37 -2.15 8.10
C SER A 120 -10.74 -1.84 8.70
N ASP A 121 -11.48 -2.90 9.05
CA ASP A 121 -12.80 -2.77 9.68
C ASP A 121 -12.69 -2.50 11.20
N ASP A 122 -11.54 -2.81 11.80
CA ASP A 122 -11.37 -2.90 13.26
C ASP A 122 -10.08 -2.26 13.79
N ALA A 123 -9.17 -1.76 12.94
CA ALA A 123 -8.03 -0.92 13.31
C ALA A 123 -8.21 0.51 12.79
N LEU A 124 -7.59 1.47 13.48
CA LEU A 124 -7.43 2.85 13.00
C LEU A 124 -5.94 3.16 12.92
N VAL A 125 -5.46 3.38 11.70
CA VAL A 125 -4.03 3.51 11.37
C VAL A 125 -3.77 4.84 10.68
N ALA A 126 -2.79 5.60 11.15
CA ALA A 126 -2.28 6.76 10.44
C ALA A 126 -1.19 6.29 9.47
N VAL A 127 -1.53 6.25 8.18
CA VAL A 127 -0.62 5.85 7.10
C VAL A 127 0.12 7.09 6.61
N SER A 128 1.44 6.99 6.51
CA SER A 128 2.27 8.12 6.07
C SER A 128 2.14 8.37 4.58
N GLU A 129 2.24 9.64 4.23
CA GLU A 129 2.13 10.16 2.88
C GLU A 129 3.19 11.24 2.61
N VAL A 130 3.48 11.46 1.34
CA VAL A 130 4.15 12.68 0.89
C VAL A 130 3.19 13.50 0.03
N ALA A 131 3.02 14.75 0.43
CA ALA A 131 2.43 15.80 -0.38
C ALA A 131 3.53 16.47 -1.21
N TRP A 132 3.43 16.33 -2.52
CA TRP A 132 4.31 16.95 -3.49
C TRP A 132 3.89 18.37 -3.83
N GLY A 133 4.87 19.26 -4.01
CA GLY A 133 4.63 20.59 -4.56
C GLY A 133 4.45 20.56 -6.08
N ASN A 134 3.84 21.61 -6.65
CA ASN A 134 3.52 21.72 -8.08
C ASN A 134 4.68 21.45 -9.06
N ASN A 135 5.93 21.58 -8.61
CA ASN A 135 7.14 21.43 -9.44
C ASN A 135 7.85 20.08 -9.28
N ASN A 136 7.43 19.23 -8.36
CA ASN A 136 8.02 17.91 -8.16
C ASN A 136 6.95 16.85 -8.42
N LYS A 137 7.08 16.10 -9.52
CA LYS A 137 6.25 14.94 -9.76
C LYS A 137 7.01 13.77 -9.15
N GLY A 138 6.45 13.17 -8.10
CA GLY A 138 7.03 12.02 -7.43
C GLY A 138 7.14 10.79 -8.31
N LEU A 139 6.92 9.62 -7.71
CA LEU A 139 6.85 8.38 -8.48
C LEU A 139 5.68 8.42 -9.47
N LYS A 140 5.82 7.70 -10.59
CA LYS A 140 4.69 7.48 -11.49
C LYS A 140 3.67 6.57 -10.80
N GLY A 141 2.46 7.09 -10.64
CA GLY A 141 1.36 6.47 -9.91
C GLY A 141 0.53 7.54 -9.20
N GLU A 142 -0.56 7.11 -8.58
CA GLU A 142 -1.51 7.97 -7.90
C GLU A 142 -1.88 7.35 -6.57
N GLU A 143 -1.89 8.18 -5.52
CA GLU A 143 -2.57 7.80 -4.29
C GLU A 143 -4.06 7.65 -4.57
N TRP A 144 -4.69 6.70 -3.89
CA TRP A 144 -6.11 6.47 -3.96
C TRP A 144 -6.71 6.46 -2.56
N SER A 145 -7.87 7.07 -2.39
CA SER A 145 -8.66 6.92 -1.17
C SER A 145 -10.15 6.80 -1.48
N ALA A 146 -10.87 6.11 -0.61
CA ALA A 146 -12.30 5.92 -0.75
C ALA A 146 -12.97 5.85 0.61
N LYS A 147 -14.27 6.14 0.63
CA LYS A 147 -15.12 5.95 1.81
C LYS A 147 -16.16 4.88 1.52
N ASN A 148 -16.52 4.08 2.53
CA ASN A 148 -17.70 3.21 2.48
C ASN A 148 -17.79 2.25 1.27
N ASN A 149 -16.70 1.56 0.94
CA ASN A 149 -16.64 0.66 -0.23
C ASN A 149 -16.98 1.32 -1.58
N GLU A 150 -16.87 2.65 -1.69
CA GLU A 150 -16.96 3.34 -2.99
C GLU A 150 -15.87 2.80 -3.92
N ALA A 151 -16.29 2.06 -4.95
CA ALA A 151 -15.38 1.33 -5.83
C ALA A 151 -14.46 2.26 -6.63
N ASP A 152 -14.97 3.44 -6.97
CA ASP A 152 -14.28 4.43 -7.80
C ASP A 152 -13.26 5.23 -6.97
N GLY A 153 -13.63 5.64 -5.76
CA GLY A 153 -12.81 6.46 -4.87
C GLY A 153 -12.32 7.77 -5.52
N HIS A 154 -11.22 8.30 -4.99
CA HIS A 154 -10.56 9.51 -5.46
C HIS A 154 -9.08 9.22 -5.71
N TYR A 155 -8.52 9.83 -6.75
CA TYR A 155 -7.13 9.68 -7.15
C TYR A 155 -6.39 11.00 -7.02
N TYR A 156 -5.16 10.94 -6.51
CA TYR A 156 -4.35 12.10 -6.24
C TYR A 156 -2.93 11.89 -6.78
N ASN A 157 -2.52 12.78 -7.69
CA ASN A 157 -1.20 12.77 -8.31
C ASN A 157 -0.16 13.65 -7.58
N PHE A 158 -0.60 14.42 -6.58
CA PHE A 158 0.25 15.20 -5.69
C PHE A 158 0.46 14.54 -4.33
N PHE A 159 -0.20 13.41 -4.09
CA PHE A 159 0.03 12.62 -2.88
C PHE A 159 0.57 11.25 -3.27
N SER A 160 1.32 10.65 -2.36
CA SER A 160 1.75 9.27 -2.47
C SER A 160 1.89 8.70 -1.08
N LEU A 161 1.37 7.48 -0.87
CA LEU A 161 1.69 6.73 0.33
C LEU A 161 3.20 6.55 0.44
N VAL A 162 3.70 6.36 1.65
CA VAL A 162 5.07 5.93 1.90
C VAL A 162 5.11 4.41 1.88
N PHE A 163 5.67 3.84 0.83
CA PHE A 163 5.60 2.40 0.57
C PHE A 163 6.86 1.85 -0.10
N GLN A 164 7.02 0.53 -0.04
CA GLN A 164 8.00 -0.22 -0.82
C GLN A 164 7.37 -1.49 -1.40
N VAL A 165 7.71 -1.82 -2.64
CA VAL A 165 7.34 -3.10 -3.26
C VAL A 165 8.60 -3.92 -3.45
N GLY A 166 8.65 -5.10 -2.83
CA GLY A 166 9.73 -6.06 -2.97
C GLY A 166 9.39 -7.16 -3.97
N LEU A 167 10.26 -7.40 -4.96
CA LEU A 167 10.16 -8.57 -5.84
C LEU A 167 11.14 -9.67 -5.45
N ARG A 168 10.77 -10.90 -5.78
CA ARG A 168 11.66 -12.04 -5.92
C ARG A 168 11.88 -12.32 -7.42
N ALA A 169 13.13 -12.68 -7.74
CA ALA A 169 13.50 -13.20 -9.06
C ALA A 169 12.84 -14.55 -9.34
#